data_AF-A0A5B7K406-F1
#
_entry.id   AF-A0A5B7K406-F1
#
_cell.length_a   1.000
_cell.length_b   1.000
_cell.length_c   1.000
_cell.angle_alpha   90.00
_cell.angle_beta   90.00
_cell.angle_gamma   90.00
#
_symmetry.space_group_name_H-M   'P 1'
#
loop_
_entity.id
_entity.type
_entity.pdbx_description
1 polymer ?
#
loop_
_entity_poly.entity_id
_entity_poly.type
_entity_poly.pdbx_seq_one_letter_code
_entity_poly.pdbx_strand_id
1 'polypeptide(L)'
;MATKRSANTAGVDKAKRKRSSLILEVKLDILKRKQQEEGTSAIGRNLGVAQSRVWTVLKNHEAMKKAAENAMDLQSKLLTKH
;
A
#
# COMPACT_ATOMS: atom_id res chain seq x y z
N MET A 1 -16.72 -11.89 -48.81
CA MET A 1 -16.69 -10.50 -48.32
C MET A 1 -17.01 -10.51 -46.83
N ALA A 2 -16.08 -10.13 -45.96
CA ALA A 2 -16.25 -10.18 -44.51
C ALA A 2 -16.56 -8.78 -43.97
N THR A 3 -17.75 -8.62 -43.38
CA THR A 3 -18.21 -7.36 -42.77
C THR A 3 -17.48 -7.11 -41.46
N LYS A 4 -16.57 -6.15 -41.49
CA LYS A 4 -15.82 -5.64 -40.33
C LYS A 4 -16.78 -4.85 -39.43
N ARG A 5 -17.28 -5.48 -38.35
CA ARG A 5 -18.05 -4.76 -37.33
C ARG A 5 -17.10 -3.82 -36.57
N SER A 6 -17.12 -2.54 -36.95
CA SER A 6 -16.51 -1.47 -36.18
C SER A 6 -17.28 -1.35 -34.86
N ALA A 7 -16.65 -1.78 -33.76
CA ALA A 7 -17.17 -1.53 -32.44
C ALA A 7 -16.99 -0.04 -32.13
N ASN A 8 -18.05 0.73 -32.41
CA ASN A 8 -18.19 2.11 -31.98
C ASN A 8 -18.30 2.13 -30.46
N THR A 9 -17.18 2.01 -29.76
CA THR A 9 -17.12 2.19 -28.31
C THR A 9 -17.15 3.68 -28.06
N ALA A 10 -18.37 4.21 -27.97
CA ALA A 10 -18.64 5.53 -27.45
C ALA A 10 -17.78 5.73 -26.20
N GLY A 11 -16.88 6.72 -26.26
CA GLY A 11 -16.04 7.13 -25.16
C GLY A 11 -16.91 7.59 -24.01
N VAL A 12 -17.26 6.66 -23.12
CA VAL A 12 -17.75 7.03 -21.81
C VAL A 12 -16.50 7.47 -21.07
N ASP A 13 -16.26 8.79 -21.01
CA ASP A 13 -15.32 9.39 -20.07
C ASP A 13 -15.77 9.03 -18.66
N LYS A 14 -15.37 7.83 -18.21
CA LYS A 14 -15.56 7.40 -16.83
C LYS A 14 -14.60 8.25 -16.01
N ALA A 15 -15.11 9.36 -15.49
CA ALA A 15 -14.41 10.19 -14.52
C ALA A 15 -13.66 9.27 -13.53
N LYS A 16 -12.32 9.36 -13.55
CA LYS A 16 -11.45 8.42 -12.82
C LYS A 16 -11.79 8.51 -11.33
N ARG A 17 -12.46 7.48 -10.80
CA ARG A 17 -12.85 7.46 -9.38
C ARG A 17 -11.60 7.62 -8.51
N LYS A 18 -11.60 8.61 -7.62
CA LYS A 18 -10.51 8.82 -6.66
C LYS A 18 -10.38 7.57 -5.79
N ARG A 19 -9.17 7.00 -5.73
CA ARG A 19 -8.88 5.84 -4.89
C ARG A 19 -8.96 6.28 -3.42
N SER A 20 -9.90 5.72 -2.66
CA SER A 20 -9.96 5.92 -1.21
C SER A 20 -8.72 5.30 -0.56
N SER A 21 -8.22 5.92 0.51
CA SER A 21 -7.18 5.35 1.37
C SER A 21 -7.79 4.28 2.30
N LEU A 22 -6.95 3.43 2.88
CA LEU A 22 -7.39 2.60 4.01
C LEU A 22 -7.43 3.44 5.29
N ILE A 23 -8.41 3.14 6.14
CA ILE A 23 -8.49 3.66 7.51
C ILE A 23 -7.25 3.21 8.28
N LEU A 24 -6.79 4.04 9.23
CA LEU A 24 -5.59 3.78 10.01
C LEU A 24 -5.66 2.44 10.75
N GLU A 25 -6.79 2.12 11.37
CA GLU A 25 -7.01 0.87 12.11
C GLU A 25 -6.72 -0.37 11.27
N VAL A 26 -7.21 -0.39 10.02
CA VAL A 26 -6.96 -1.50 9.08
C VAL A 26 -5.47 -1.61 8.75
N LYS A 27 -4.76 -0.49 8.59
CA LYS A 27 -3.30 -0.52 8.34
C LYS A 27 -2.55 -1.07 9.56
N LEU A 28 -2.95 -0.69 10.77
CA LEU A 28 -2.33 -1.17 12.01
C LEU A 28 -2.61 -2.67 12.22
N ASP A 29 -3.83 -3.13 11.93
CA ASP A 29 -4.17 -4.57 12.03
C ASP A 29 -3.36 -5.41 11.03
N ILE A 30 -3.18 -4.92 9.79
CA ILE A 30 -2.28 -5.55 8.80
C ILE A 30 -0.86 -5.72 9.37
N LEU A 31 -0.32 -4.69 10.05
CA LEU A 31 1.04 -4.74 10.60
C LEU A 31 1.13 -5.71 11.78
N LYS A 32 0.15 -5.69 12.69
CA LYS A 32 0.09 -6.62 13.84
C LYS A 32 0.04 -8.08 13.40
N ARG A 33 -0.84 -8.41 12.45
CA ARG A 33 -0.95 -9.75 11.88
C ARG A 33 0.31 -10.18 11.16
N LYS A 34 0.98 -9.26 10.46
CA LYS A 34 2.26 -9.57 9.81
C LYS A 34 3.37 -9.87 10.81
N GLN A 35 3.38 -9.21 11.98
CA GLN A 35 4.30 -9.54 13.09
C GLN A 35 4.02 -10.92 13.68
N GLN A 36 2.77 -11.38 13.64
CA GLN A 36 2.36 -12.75 14.00
C GLN A 36 2.60 -13.77 12.88
N GLU A 37 3.42 -13.42 11.89
CA GLU A 37 3.77 -14.25 10.73
C GLU A 37 2.59 -14.68 9.84
N GLU A 38 1.43 -14.02 9.96
CA GLU A 38 0.28 -14.31 9.11
C GLU A 38 0.63 -13.99 7.63
N GLY A 39 0.28 -14.91 6.73
CA GLY A 39 0.53 -14.77 5.30
C GLY A 39 -0.28 -13.63 4.69
N THR A 40 0.29 -12.87 3.75
CA THR A 40 -0.37 -11.68 3.14
C THR A 40 -1.69 -12.01 2.44
N SER A 41 -1.80 -13.22 1.88
CA SER A 41 -3.05 -13.71 1.27
C SER A 41 -4.13 -13.98 2.33
N ALA A 42 -3.77 -14.51 3.50
CA ALA A 42 -4.69 -14.77 4.60
C ALA A 42 -5.16 -13.45 5.22
N ILE A 43 -4.23 -12.52 5.50
CA ILE A 43 -4.56 -11.16 5.98
C ILE A 43 -5.54 -10.47 5.04
N GLY A 44 -5.28 -10.52 3.73
CA GLY A 44 -6.17 -9.90 2.74
C GLY A 44 -7.58 -10.49 2.75
N ARG A 45 -7.69 -11.83 2.83
CA ARG A 45 -8.98 -12.52 2.92
C ARG A 45 -9.72 -12.17 4.22
N ASN A 46 -9.03 -12.20 5.35
CA ASN A 46 -9.60 -11.96 6.67
C ASN A 46 -10.11 -10.52 6.85
N LEU A 47 -9.43 -9.55 6.24
CA LEU A 47 -9.79 -8.12 6.34
C LEU A 47 -10.64 -7.61 5.17
N GLY A 48 -10.95 -8.45 4.17
CA GLY A 48 -11.63 -8.01 2.96
C GLY A 48 -10.83 -7.01 2.13
N VAL A 49 -9.49 -7.08 2.20
CA VAL A 49 -8.57 -6.16 1.52
C VAL A 49 -7.79 -6.90 0.44
N ALA A 50 -7.67 -6.30 -0.75
CA ALA A 50 -6.84 -6.88 -1.82
C ALA A 50 -5.40 -7.08 -1.35
N GLN A 51 -4.81 -8.24 -1.68
CA GLN A 51 -3.44 -8.60 -1.29
C GLN A 51 -2.40 -7.55 -1.73
N SER A 52 -2.57 -6.94 -2.90
CA SER A 52 -1.70 -5.86 -3.39
C SER A 52 -1.70 -4.63 -2.48
N ARG A 53 -2.82 -4.38 -1.81
CA ARG A 53 -3.00 -3.26 -0.89
C ARG A 53 -2.38 -3.57 0.48
N VAL A 54 -2.44 -4.84 0.92
CA VAL A 54 -1.67 -5.34 2.08
C VAL A 54 -0.17 -5.14 1.83
N TRP A 55 0.34 -5.59 0.68
CA TRP A 55 1.74 -5.39 0.29
C TRP A 55 2.18 -3.92 0.30
N THR A 56 1.32 -3.03 -0.20
CA THR A 56 1.61 -1.59 -0.21
C THR A 56 1.75 -1.04 1.21
N VAL A 57 0.89 -1.45 2.15
CA VAL A 57 0.98 -1.04 3.56
C VAL A 57 2.30 -1.51 4.18
N LEU A 58 2.66 -2.79 3.97
CA LEU A 58 3.91 -3.34 4.49
C LEU A 58 5.13 -2.60 3.93
N LYS A 59 5.17 -2.35 2.62
CA LYS A 59 6.28 -1.61 1.99
C LYS A 59 6.43 -0.19 2.54
N ASN A 60 5.30 0.50 2.73
CA ASN A 60 5.32 1.87 3.27
C ASN A 60 5.78 1.89 4.73
N HIS A 61 5.39 0.90 5.53
CA HIS A 61 5.89 0.75 6.90
C HIS A 61 7.41 0.59 6.95
N GLU A 62 7.97 -0.29 6.12
CA GLU A 62 9.43 -0.47 6.06
C GLU A 62 10.16 0.80 5.61
N ALA A 63 9.60 1.54 4.66
CA ALA A 63 10.17 2.82 4.24
C ALA A 63 10.15 3.86 5.37
N MET A 64 9.06 3.93 6.15
CA MET A 64 8.96 4.82 7.31
C MET A 64 9.95 4.44 8.41
N LYS A 65 10.10 3.14 8.69
CA LYS A 65 11.06 2.64 9.68
C LYS A 65 12.48 3.03 9.32
N LYS A 66 12.90 2.79 8.06
CA LYS A 66 14.22 3.20 7.55
C LYS A 66 14.43 4.71 7.63
N ALA A 67 13.42 5.50 7.29
CA ALA A 67 13.50 6.95 7.40
C ALA A 67 13.70 7.39 8.87
N ALA A 68 13.01 6.76 9.82
CA ALA A 68 13.18 7.03 11.24
C ALA A 68 14.58 6.65 11.73
N GLU A 69 15.09 5.48 11.35
CA GLU A 69 16.46 5.03 11.66
C GLU A 69 17.51 6.02 11.18
N ASN A 70 17.41 6.47 9.92
CA ASN A 70 18.31 7.47 9.36
C ASN A 70 18.23 8.82 10.10
N ALA A 71 17.02 9.25 10.49
CA ALA A 71 16.84 10.49 11.25
C ALA A 71 17.51 10.42 12.63
N MET A 72 17.37 9.28 13.33
CA MET A 72 18.01 9.04 14.63
C MET A 72 19.54 9.00 14.52
N ASP A 73 20.08 8.39 13.47
CA ASP A 73 21.52 8.35 13.20
C ASP A 73 22.09 9.77 12.97
N LEU A 74 21.39 10.59 12.16
CA LEU A 74 21.78 11.98 11.94
C LEU A 74 21.78 12.79 13.24
N GLN A 75 20.75 12.63 14.09
CA GLN A 75 20.69 13.29 15.40
C GLN A 75 21.85 12.85 16.31
N SER A 76 22.16 11.55 16.35
CA SER A 76 23.26 11.01 17.14
C SER A 76 24.63 11.59 16.72
N LYS A 77 24.84 11.77 15.40
CA LYS A 77 26.05 12.40 14.84
C LYS A 77 26.16 13.90 15.12
N LEU A 78 25.03 14.60 15.29
CA LEU A 78 25.03 16.00 15.67
C LEU A 78 25.39 16.18 17.16
N LEU A 79 24.91 15.28 18.02
CA LEU A 79 25.14 15.34 19.47
C LEU A 79 26.54 14.90 19.90
N THR A 80 27.22 14.08 19.09
CA THR A 80 28.57 13.57 19.38
C THR A 80 29.71 14.46 18.87
N LYS A 81 29.40 15.60 18.22
CA LYS A 81 30.41 16.60 17.81
C LYS A 81 30.67 17.59 18.96
N HIS A 82 31.46 17.17 19.95
CA HIS A 82 32.09 18.04 20.94
C HIS A 82 33.49 17.52 21.26
#